data_AF-A0AAP8QH29-F1
#
_entry.id   AF-A0AAP8QH29-F1
#
_cell.length_a   1.000
_cell.length_b   1.000
_cell.length_c   1.000
_cell.angle_alpha   90.00
_cell.angle_beta   90.00
_cell.angle_gamma   90.00
#
_symmetry.space_group_name_H-M   'P 1'
#
loop_
_entity.id
_entity.type
_entity.pdbx_description
1 polymer ?
#
loop_
_entity_poly.entity_id
_entity_poly.type
_entity_poly.pdbx_seq_one_letter_code
_entity_poly.pdbx_strand_id
1 'polypeptide(L)'
;MPKVLIGSEEKEFDAVIYVDVTGDDTTGDGSRKKPFRHIDKAYSVLPNTGKACIYALSKGDYELRNGIQGGLKSSIELTYAVHPLHLGKVNFHLYKISHNDRIKMVFLNEFIGIIFKAMSSLLNQYYERFESNVTLNLRFSNCVFDDQSYVASFPIVILNPNQNTIINCFEFVNCVFKQKSSWNDNPNVDKFINCAFHSSTITTQPYNLLGATYDYHNRITTGEWKNKGTGENLDGSPAHIGVYGGKYAWEFDANAQISFEDDIFTIPRDTEYPINFKVNPPTSNLPAAGSTIMTSTTVGNGKIFSATLDKTEWNVVFSLEVI
;
A
#
# COMPACT_ATOMS: atom_id res chain seq x y z
N MET A 1 20.94 -10.11 -1.52
CA MET A 1 19.68 -10.67 -2.06
C MET A 1 18.90 -9.52 -2.68
N PRO A 2 17.88 -9.73 -3.54
CA PRO A 2 17.12 -8.63 -4.13
C PRO A 2 16.44 -7.76 -3.07
N LYS A 3 16.36 -6.45 -3.33
CA LYS A 3 15.77 -5.47 -2.44
C LYS A 3 14.69 -4.65 -3.13
N VAL A 4 13.63 -4.31 -2.39
CA VAL A 4 12.55 -3.44 -2.85
C VAL A 4 12.15 -2.45 -1.76
N LEU A 5 11.71 -1.26 -2.17
CA LEU A 5 11.23 -0.21 -1.28
C LEU A 5 9.75 -0.42 -0.98
N ILE A 6 9.39 -0.68 0.28
CA ILE A 6 8.00 -0.85 0.71
C ILE A 6 7.68 0.25 1.73
N GLY A 7 6.80 1.17 1.35
CA GLY A 7 6.66 2.44 2.08
C GLY A 7 7.97 3.23 2.00
N SER A 8 8.57 3.54 3.14
CA SER A 8 9.88 4.19 3.23
C SER A 8 11.04 3.25 3.55
N GLU A 9 10.79 1.93 3.66
CA GLU A 9 11.78 0.95 4.10
C GLU A 9 12.27 0.09 2.93
N GLU A 10 13.58 -0.02 2.77
CA GLU A 10 14.17 -1.01 1.87
C GLU A 10 14.15 -2.39 2.53
N LYS A 11 13.42 -3.33 1.93
CA LYS A 11 13.34 -4.71 2.41
C LYS A 11 14.07 -5.66 1.48
N GLU A 12 14.76 -6.62 2.08
CA GLU A 12 15.51 -7.67 1.41
C GLU A 12 14.72 -8.99 1.39
N PHE A 13 14.72 -9.66 0.24
CA PHE A 13 14.03 -10.94 0.01
C PHE A 13 14.98 -11.91 -0.69
N ASP A 14 14.75 -13.21 -0.56
CA ASP A 14 15.47 -14.22 -1.33
C ASP A 14 15.06 -14.17 -2.81
N ALA A 15 13.80 -13.85 -3.08
CA ALA A 15 13.24 -13.67 -4.42
C ALA A 15 12.25 -12.51 -4.49
N VAL A 16 12.30 -11.73 -5.57
CA VAL A 16 11.29 -10.71 -5.91
C VAL A 16 10.78 -10.98 -7.31
N ILE A 17 9.47 -11.18 -7.44
CA ILE A 17 8.79 -11.37 -8.71
C ILE A 17 7.93 -10.14 -8.99
N TYR A 18 8.16 -9.50 -10.13
CA TYR A 18 7.50 -8.25 -10.51
C TYR A 18 6.28 -8.54 -11.37
N VAL A 19 5.18 -7.84 -11.07
CA VAL A 19 3.97 -7.80 -11.87
C VAL A 19 3.67 -6.37 -12.32
N ASP A 20 3.13 -6.21 -13.51
CA ASP A 20 2.75 -4.91 -14.05
C ASP A 20 1.51 -5.02 -14.95
N VAL A 21 0.70 -3.96 -15.00
CA VAL A 21 -0.48 -3.91 -15.88
C VAL A 21 -0.15 -3.96 -17.37
N THR A 22 1.09 -3.65 -17.73
CA THR A 22 1.64 -3.73 -19.08
C THR A 22 2.57 -4.94 -19.28
N GLY A 23 2.70 -5.81 -18.27
CA GLY A 23 3.51 -7.02 -18.33
C GLY A 23 2.95 -8.08 -19.30
N ASP A 24 3.66 -9.20 -19.40
CA ASP A 24 3.32 -10.31 -20.31
C ASP A 24 3.64 -11.66 -19.64
N ASP A 25 2.68 -12.58 -19.60
CA ASP A 25 2.88 -13.91 -18.98
C ASP A 25 3.56 -14.94 -19.89
N THR A 26 3.62 -14.65 -21.19
CA THR A 26 4.25 -15.47 -22.23
C THR A 26 5.72 -15.11 -22.40
N THR A 27 6.02 -13.80 -22.45
CA THR A 27 7.37 -13.29 -22.72
C THR A 27 8.05 -12.64 -21.52
N GLY A 28 7.29 -12.32 -20.46
CA GLY A 28 7.83 -11.86 -19.18
C GLY A 28 8.59 -12.97 -18.47
N ASP A 29 9.61 -12.59 -17.71
CA ASP A 29 10.41 -13.48 -16.86
C ASP A 29 10.24 -13.18 -15.37
N GLY A 30 9.37 -12.22 -15.02
CA GLY A 30 9.12 -11.80 -13.65
C GLY A 30 10.19 -10.87 -13.09
N SER A 31 11.18 -10.47 -13.89
CA SER A 31 12.11 -9.39 -13.53
C SER A 31 11.46 -8.01 -13.66
N ARG A 32 12.05 -6.99 -13.03
CA ARG A 32 11.56 -5.61 -13.12
C ARG A 32 11.46 -5.09 -14.55
N LYS A 33 12.33 -5.55 -15.46
CA LYS A 33 12.37 -5.12 -16.88
C LYS A 33 11.38 -5.87 -17.75
N LYS A 34 10.98 -7.08 -17.35
CA LYS A 34 10.06 -7.96 -18.07
C LYS A 34 9.06 -8.58 -17.08
N PRO A 35 8.21 -7.76 -16.44
CA PRO A 35 7.29 -8.23 -15.42
C PRO A 35 6.22 -9.14 -16.02
N PHE A 36 5.65 -10.00 -15.18
CA PHE A 36 4.44 -10.74 -15.56
C PHE A 36 3.22 -9.81 -15.58
N ARG A 37 2.18 -10.19 -16.32
CA ARG A 37 0.91 -9.47 -16.35
C ARG A 37 0.04 -9.81 -15.15
N HIS A 38 -0.02 -11.10 -14.80
CA HIS A 38 -0.97 -11.61 -13.81
C HIS A 38 -0.25 -12.10 -12.54
N ILE A 39 -0.91 -11.90 -11.40
CA ILE A 39 -0.43 -12.36 -10.10
C ILE A 39 -0.32 -13.89 -10.05
N ASP A 40 -1.28 -14.61 -10.63
CA ASP A 40 -1.25 -16.08 -10.68
C ASP A 40 0.01 -16.62 -11.38
N LYS A 41 0.47 -15.92 -12.43
CA LYS A 41 1.72 -16.28 -13.12
C LYS A 41 2.93 -16.04 -12.23
N ALA A 42 3.01 -14.88 -11.57
CA ALA A 42 4.06 -14.60 -10.60
C ALA A 42 4.07 -15.60 -9.44
N TYR A 43 2.90 -15.98 -8.94
CA TYR A 43 2.73 -16.98 -7.90
C TYR A 43 3.26 -18.36 -8.33
N SER A 44 2.99 -18.76 -9.57
CA SER A 44 3.40 -20.06 -10.11
C SER A 44 4.91 -20.27 -10.17
N VAL A 45 5.70 -19.20 -10.15
CA VAL A 45 7.18 -19.26 -10.21
C VAL A 45 7.85 -18.96 -8.87
N LEU A 46 7.08 -18.76 -7.80
CA LEU A 46 7.63 -18.52 -6.46
C LEU A 46 8.51 -19.68 -6.01
N PRO A 47 9.60 -19.40 -5.25
CA PRO A 47 10.41 -20.46 -4.67
C PRO A 47 9.61 -21.31 -3.67
N ASN A 48 10.15 -22.48 -3.33
CA ASN A 48 9.53 -23.40 -2.37
C ASN A 48 9.99 -23.18 -0.92
N THR A 49 11.05 -22.40 -0.72
CA THR A 49 11.67 -22.07 0.57
C THR A 49 12.09 -20.61 0.61
N GLY A 50 12.26 -20.06 1.82
CA GLY A 50 12.82 -18.71 2.02
C GLY A 50 11.76 -17.61 2.14
N LYS A 51 12.17 -16.38 1.82
CA LYS A 51 11.34 -15.16 1.83
C LYS A 51 11.18 -14.63 0.41
N ALA A 52 9.94 -14.44 -0.03
CA ALA A 52 9.65 -13.93 -1.37
C ALA A 52 8.70 -12.73 -1.35
N CYS A 53 8.79 -11.92 -2.40
CA CYS A 53 7.89 -10.80 -2.64
C CYS A 53 7.28 -10.89 -4.03
N ILE A 54 5.95 -10.72 -4.13
CA ILE A 54 5.28 -10.36 -5.39
C ILE A 54 5.04 -8.85 -5.36
N TYR A 55 5.62 -8.15 -6.33
CA TYR A 55 5.74 -6.69 -6.29
C TYR A 55 5.09 -6.03 -7.50
N ALA A 56 4.01 -5.28 -7.26
CA ALA A 56 3.29 -4.58 -8.32
C ALA A 56 3.96 -3.25 -8.68
N LEU A 57 4.37 -3.08 -9.94
CA LEU A 57 5.14 -1.93 -10.40
C LEU A 57 4.29 -0.70 -10.71
N SER A 58 3.12 -0.89 -11.32
CA SER A 58 2.26 0.20 -11.75
C SER A 58 0.94 0.25 -10.99
N LYS A 59 0.39 1.46 -10.87
CA LYS A 59 -1.03 1.67 -10.57
C LYS A 59 -1.91 0.92 -11.57
N GLY A 60 -3.07 0.48 -11.10
CA GLY A 60 -4.10 -0.14 -11.94
C GLY A 60 -4.69 -1.39 -11.31
N ASP A 61 -5.33 -2.17 -12.16
CA ASP A 61 -6.16 -3.30 -11.78
C ASP A 61 -5.42 -4.62 -12.05
N TYR A 62 -5.29 -5.40 -10.98
CA TYR A 62 -4.74 -6.74 -10.98
C TYR A 62 -5.83 -7.70 -10.51
N GLU A 63 -5.84 -8.89 -11.08
CA GLU A 63 -6.79 -9.93 -10.72
C GLU A 63 -6.14 -10.94 -9.79
N LEU A 64 -6.84 -11.29 -8.72
CA LEU A 64 -6.54 -12.44 -7.90
C LEU A 64 -7.71 -13.41 -8.04
N ARG A 65 -7.65 -14.22 -9.11
CA ARG A 65 -8.77 -15.05 -9.59
C ARG A 65 -9.18 -16.15 -8.61
N ASN A 66 -8.22 -16.58 -7.82
CA ASN A 66 -8.42 -17.55 -6.76
C ASN A 66 -8.54 -16.88 -5.39
N GLY A 67 -9.08 -15.65 -5.33
CA GLY A 67 -9.31 -14.93 -4.08
C GLY A 67 -8.02 -14.73 -3.29
N ILE A 68 -8.11 -14.25 -2.05
CA ILE A 68 -6.91 -14.06 -1.22
C ILE A 68 -6.18 -15.39 -1.06
N GLN A 69 -6.90 -16.49 -0.87
CA GLN A 69 -6.30 -17.82 -0.69
C GLN A 69 -5.39 -18.26 -1.84
N GLY A 70 -5.71 -17.87 -3.08
CA GLY A 70 -4.90 -18.19 -4.26
C GLY A 70 -3.53 -17.54 -4.23
N GLY A 71 -3.41 -16.46 -3.46
CA GLY A 71 -2.14 -15.81 -3.20
C GLY A 71 -1.42 -16.32 -1.95
N LEU A 72 -1.97 -17.23 -1.16
CA LEU A 72 -1.35 -17.67 0.10
C LEU A 72 -0.45 -18.88 -0.10
N LYS A 73 0.73 -18.87 0.54
CA LYS A 73 1.67 -19.98 0.52
C LYS A 73 1.97 -20.50 1.92
N SER A 74 2.02 -21.82 2.06
CA SER A 74 2.25 -22.45 3.37
C SER A 74 3.73 -22.52 3.76
N SER A 75 4.63 -22.65 2.78
CA SER A 75 6.03 -23.07 2.99
C SER A 75 7.07 -21.95 2.96
N ILE A 76 6.65 -20.71 2.68
CA ILE A 76 7.55 -19.55 2.59
C ILE A 76 6.94 -18.33 3.28
N GLU A 77 7.78 -17.40 3.70
CA GLU A 77 7.34 -16.05 4.06
C GLU A 77 7.06 -15.29 2.76
N LEU A 78 5.83 -14.82 2.58
CA LEU A 78 5.39 -14.21 1.33
C LEU A 78 4.81 -12.83 1.57
N THR A 79 5.40 -11.82 0.93
CA THR A 79 4.86 -10.47 0.90
C THR A 79 4.28 -10.14 -0.46
N TYR A 80 3.09 -9.56 -0.47
CA TYR A 80 2.57 -8.79 -1.60
C TYR A 80 2.74 -7.33 -1.26
N ALA A 81 3.45 -6.60 -2.11
CA ALA A 81 3.66 -5.18 -1.94
C ALA A 81 3.57 -4.47 -3.29
N VAL A 82 3.54 -3.14 -3.22
CA VAL A 82 3.40 -2.29 -4.39
C VAL A 82 4.51 -1.26 -4.40
N HIS A 83 4.98 -0.89 -5.59
CA HIS A 83 5.92 0.20 -5.79
C HIS A 83 5.40 1.48 -5.13
N PRO A 84 6.25 2.23 -4.39
CA PRO A 84 5.90 3.02 -3.21
C PRO A 84 4.43 3.40 -3.07
N LEU A 85 3.66 2.46 -2.49
CA LEU A 85 2.25 2.49 -2.05
C LEU A 85 1.19 3.04 -3.02
N HIS A 86 1.59 3.61 -4.17
CA HIS A 86 0.79 4.16 -5.26
C HIS A 86 -0.46 4.95 -4.82
N LEU A 87 -0.44 5.55 -3.62
CA LEU A 87 -1.57 6.26 -3.03
C LEU A 87 -2.89 5.47 -3.09
N GLY A 88 -2.84 4.14 -2.95
CA GLY A 88 -4.03 3.30 -3.08
C GLY A 88 -4.56 3.17 -4.51
N LYS A 89 -3.69 3.20 -5.51
CA LYS A 89 -4.09 3.05 -6.91
C LYS A 89 -3.79 1.66 -7.47
N VAL A 90 -3.39 0.70 -6.61
CA VAL A 90 -3.23 -0.72 -6.98
C VAL A 90 -4.42 -1.50 -6.41
N ASN A 91 -5.28 -1.97 -7.31
CA ASN A 91 -6.48 -2.71 -6.97
C ASN A 91 -6.25 -4.21 -7.22
N PHE A 92 -6.47 -5.03 -6.19
CA PHE A 92 -6.58 -6.48 -6.34
C PHE A 92 -8.06 -6.83 -6.37
N HIS A 93 -8.52 -7.19 -7.56
CA HIS A 93 -9.88 -7.63 -7.81
C HIS A 93 -10.04 -9.08 -7.39
N LEU A 94 -10.89 -9.28 -6.39
CA LEU A 94 -11.18 -10.59 -5.80
C LEU A 94 -12.39 -11.20 -6.48
N TYR A 95 -12.18 -12.39 -7.03
CA TYR A 95 -13.24 -13.27 -7.49
C TYR A 95 -13.84 -14.01 -6.29
N LYS A 96 -15.13 -14.33 -6.38
CA LYS A 96 -15.84 -15.05 -5.32
C LYS A 96 -15.23 -16.43 -5.11
N ILE A 97 -15.01 -16.79 -3.85
CA ILE A 97 -14.72 -18.17 -3.46
C ILE A 97 -15.70 -18.65 -2.40
N SER A 98 -16.31 -19.80 -2.66
CA SER A 98 -17.38 -20.35 -1.84
C SER A 98 -16.87 -21.06 -0.58
N HIS A 99 -15.62 -21.54 -0.59
CA HIS A 99 -14.98 -22.26 0.51
C HIS A 99 -13.46 -22.33 0.32
N ASN A 100 -12.71 -22.50 1.42
CA ASN A 100 -11.25 -22.55 1.38
C ASN A 100 -10.67 -23.97 1.28
N ASP A 101 -9.38 -24.07 0.95
CA ASP A 101 -8.61 -25.33 0.85
C ASP A 101 -8.01 -25.81 2.20
N ARG A 102 -8.49 -25.30 3.34
CA ARG A 102 -7.97 -25.65 4.68
C ARG A 102 -6.44 -25.43 4.83
N ILE A 103 -5.94 -24.33 4.25
CA ILE A 103 -4.51 -24.01 4.22
C ILE A 103 -3.85 -24.01 5.61
N LYS A 104 -2.61 -24.51 5.67
CA LYS A 104 -1.77 -24.55 6.87
C LYS A 104 -0.55 -23.64 6.70
N MET A 105 -0.68 -22.36 7.03
CA MET A 105 0.43 -21.40 6.89
C MET A 105 1.45 -21.60 8.01
N VAL A 106 2.66 -22.06 7.64
CA VAL A 106 3.79 -22.17 8.58
C VAL A 106 4.43 -20.80 8.78
N PHE A 107 4.54 -20.02 7.70
CA PHE A 107 5.16 -18.70 7.67
C PHE A 107 4.12 -17.60 7.42
N LEU A 108 4.53 -16.36 7.72
CA LEU A 108 3.69 -15.19 7.54
C LEU A 108 3.46 -14.91 6.05
N ASN A 109 2.20 -14.71 5.70
CA ASN A 109 1.79 -14.08 4.45
C ASN A 109 1.36 -12.65 4.78
N GLU A 110 1.88 -11.65 4.08
CA GLU A 110 1.58 -10.23 4.33
C GLU A 110 1.18 -9.51 3.03
N PHE A 111 0.09 -8.75 3.07
CA PHE A 111 -0.30 -7.84 2.00
C PHE A 111 -0.11 -6.40 2.46
N ILE A 112 0.56 -5.58 1.66
CA ILE A 112 0.93 -4.21 2.02
C ILE A 112 0.51 -3.22 0.94
N GLY A 113 -0.29 -2.21 1.30
CA GLY A 113 -0.60 -1.09 0.41
C GLY A 113 -1.62 -1.38 -0.69
N ILE A 114 -2.40 -2.45 -0.57
CA ILE A 114 -3.29 -2.95 -1.62
C ILE A 114 -4.74 -2.54 -1.33
N ILE A 115 -5.48 -2.17 -2.38
CA ILE A 115 -6.94 -2.09 -2.32
C ILE A 115 -7.53 -3.42 -2.78
N PHE A 116 -8.14 -4.15 -1.87
CA PHE A 116 -8.96 -5.30 -2.20
C PHE A 116 -10.33 -4.83 -2.65
N LYS A 117 -10.65 -5.11 -3.91
CA LYS A 117 -11.94 -4.78 -4.53
C LYS A 117 -12.72 -6.05 -4.83
N ALA A 118 -13.99 -6.03 -4.47
CA ALA A 118 -14.96 -6.98 -4.97
C ALA A 118 -15.11 -6.88 -6.50
N MET A 119 -15.05 -7.99 -7.24
CA MET A 119 -15.29 -8.00 -8.70
C MET A 119 -16.73 -7.70 -9.14
N SER A 120 -17.70 -7.79 -8.23
CA SER A 120 -19.11 -7.47 -8.52
C SER A 120 -19.82 -7.05 -7.24
N SER A 121 -20.72 -6.07 -7.30
CA SER A 121 -21.55 -5.63 -6.17
C SER A 121 -22.67 -6.63 -5.89
N LEU A 122 -22.34 -7.81 -5.37
CA LEU A 122 -23.36 -8.79 -5.02
C LEU A 122 -23.83 -8.58 -3.59
N LEU A 123 -25.10 -8.20 -3.47
CA LEU A 123 -25.82 -8.17 -2.21
C LEU A 123 -25.71 -9.55 -1.53
N ASN A 124 -25.36 -9.55 -0.24
CA ASN A 124 -25.44 -10.69 0.68
C ASN A 124 -24.35 -11.79 0.62
N GLN A 125 -23.09 -11.54 0.19
CA GLN A 125 -22.06 -12.60 0.15
C GLN A 125 -20.63 -12.15 0.52
N TYR A 126 -19.82 -13.06 1.07
CA TYR A 126 -18.40 -12.89 1.39
C TYR A 126 -17.49 -13.20 0.18
N TYR A 127 -16.31 -12.57 0.09
CA TYR A 127 -15.33 -12.82 -0.99
C TYR A 127 -14.30 -13.86 -0.61
N GLU A 128 -13.85 -13.82 0.65
CA GLU A 128 -12.93 -14.77 1.24
C GLU A 128 -13.49 -15.25 2.57
N ARG A 129 -13.51 -16.57 2.77
CA ARG A 129 -13.95 -17.18 4.02
C ARG A 129 -12.97 -18.26 4.45
N PHE A 130 -12.33 -18.02 5.58
CA PHE A 130 -11.51 -19.01 6.26
C PHE A 130 -12.38 -19.88 7.18
N GLU A 131 -12.53 -21.14 6.78
CA GLU A 131 -13.22 -22.18 7.53
C GLU A 131 -12.29 -22.93 8.49
N SER A 132 -12.87 -23.88 9.19
CA SER A 132 -12.24 -24.92 10.00
C SER A 132 -10.99 -25.61 9.46
N ASN A 133 -10.17 -26.10 10.40
CA ASN A 133 -8.92 -26.80 10.11
C ASN A 133 -7.92 -25.98 9.30
N VAL A 134 -7.89 -24.65 9.46
CA VAL A 134 -6.81 -23.80 8.92
C VAL A 134 -5.74 -23.51 9.98
N THR A 135 -4.54 -23.17 9.53
CA THR A 135 -3.56 -22.45 10.35
C THR A 135 -3.34 -21.09 9.70
N LEU A 136 -3.72 -20.02 10.39
CA LEU A 136 -3.58 -18.65 9.90
C LEU A 136 -2.31 -17.99 10.43
N ASN A 137 -1.51 -17.50 9.49
CA ASN A 137 -0.39 -16.61 9.73
C ASN A 137 -0.42 -15.54 8.64
N LEU A 138 -1.36 -14.61 8.76
CA LEU A 138 -1.76 -13.67 7.71
C LEU A 138 -1.92 -12.26 8.29
N ARG A 139 -1.28 -11.29 7.64
CA ARG A 139 -1.39 -9.87 7.99
C ARG A 139 -1.76 -9.02 6.78
N PHE A 140 -2.61 -8.04 7.00
CA PHE A 140 -2.89 -6.96 6.06
C PHE A 140 -2.40 -5.65 6.68
N SER A 141 -1.51 -4.96 5.99
CA SER A 141 -0.91 -3.71 6.46
C SER A 141 -1.22 -2.59 5.49
N ASN A 142 -1.84 -1.51 5.96
CA ASN A 142 -2.19 -0.34 5.14
C ASN A 142 -2.99 -0.73 3.89
N CYS A 143 -3.95 -1.64 4.03
CA CYS A 143 -4.82 -2.10 2.95
C CYS A 143 -6.21 -1.46 3.04
N VAL A 144 -6.91 -1.40 1.91
CA VAL A 144 -8.32 -0.98 1.85
C VAL A 144 -9.17 -2.17 1.44
N PHE A 145 -10.29 -2.36 2.13
CA PHE A 145 -11.33 -3.33 1.79
C PHE A 145 -12.53 -2.55 1.26
N ASP A 146 -12.73 -2.62 -0.05
CA ASP A 146 -13.77 -1.94 -0.81
C ASP A 146 -14.68 -2.96 -1.51
N ASP A 147 -15.81 -3.25 -0.88
CA ASP A 147 -16.81 -4.20 -1.39
C ASP A 147 -17.66 -3.62 -2.52
N GLN A 148 -17.41 -2.35 -2.90
CA GLN A 148 -18.16 -1.60 -3.89
C GLN A 148 -19.68 -1.52 -3.60
N SER A 149 -20.10 -1.81 -2.36
CA SER A 149 -21.51 -1.83 -1.95
C SER A 149 -21.83 -0.62 -1.07
N TYR A 150 -22.87 0.13 -1.44
CA TYR A 150 -23.36 1.27 -0.65
C TYR A 150 -24.40 0.88 0.42
N VAL A 151 -24.77 -0.40 0.47
CA VAL A 151 -25.74 -0.99 1.41
C VAL A 151 -25.07 -2.02 2.31
N ALA A 152 -25.78 -2.44 3.38
CA ALA A 152 -25.29 -3.46 4.30
C ALA A 152 -24.82 -4.71 3.53
N SER A 153 -23.56 -5.05 3.71
CA SER A 153 -22.82 -6.05 2.96
C SER A 153 -22.12 -7.00 3.90
N PHE A 154 -21.79 -8.18 3.39
CA PHE A 154 -20.86 -9.05 4.08
C PHE A 154 -19.44 -8.50 3.89
N PRO A 155 -18.57 -8.74 4.87
CA PRO A 155 -17.16 -8.41 4.79
C PRO A 155 -16.47 -9.09 3.60
N ILE A 156 -15.42 -8.44 3.09
CA ILE A 156 -14.55 -9.05 2.07
C ILE A 156 -13.85 -10.31 2.60
N VAL A 157 -13.40 -10.28 3.86
CA VAL A 157 -12.69 -11.41 4.49
C VAL A 157 -13.40 -11.81 5.78
N ILE A 158 -13.76 -13.09 5.90
CA ILE A 158 -14.36 -13.68 7.11
C ILE A 158 -13.46 -14.77 7.65
N LEU A 159 -13.31 -14.81 8.98
CA LEU A 159 -12.86 -15.98 9.70
C LEU A 159 -14.04 -16.58 10.45
N ASN A 160 -14.38 -17.83 10.14
CA ASN A 160 -15.36 -18.61 10.90
C ASN A 160 -14.63 -19.76 11.60
N PRO A 161 -13.94 -19.48 12.71
CA PRO A 161 -13.10 -20.47 13.35
C PRO A 161 -13.98 -21.53 14.03
N ASN A 162 -13.69 -22.80 13.78
CA ASN A 162 -14.23 -23.89 14.59
C ASN A 162 -13.10 -24.85 15.05
N GLN A 163 -13.44 -26.06 15.48
CA GLN A 163 -12.48 -27.11 15.89
C GLN A 163 -11.24 -27.18 14.96
N ASN A 164 -10.05 -27.18 15.59
CA ASN A 164 -8.73 -27.28 14.96
C ASN A 164 -8.27 -26.08 14.10
N THR A 165 -8.90 -24.91 14.27
CA THR A 165 -8.38 -23.65 13.73
C THR A 165 -7.24 -23.15 14.62
N ILE A 166 -6.06 -22.89 14.03
CA ILE A 166 -4.91 -22.30 14.73
C ILE A 166 -4.69 -20.89 14.18
N ILE A 167 -4.68 -19.88 15.05
CA ILE A 167 -4.46 -18.48 14.65
C ILE A 167 -3.13 -18.03 15.25
N ASN A 168 -2.06 -18.12 14.46
CA ASN A 168 -0.76 -17.56 14.82
C ASN A 168 -0.75 -16.04 14.59
N CYS A 169 -1.32 -15.62 13.46
CA CYS A 169 -1.54 -14.22 13.11
C CYS A 169 -2.77 -14.11 12.21
N PHE A 170 -3.70 -13.23 12.58
CA PHE A 170 -4.76 -12.74 11.72
C PHE A 170 -5.02 -11.28 12.07
N GLU A 171 -4.22 -10.41 11.46
CA GLU A 171 -4.10 -9.01 11.84
C GLU A 171 -4.38 -8.07 10.67
N PHE A 172 -5.12 -7.02 10.97
CA PHE A 172 -5.34 -5.88 10.09
C PHE A 172 -4.74 -4.66 10.77
N VAL A 173 -3.69 -4.11 10.18
CA VAL A 173 -2.91 -3.00 10.73
C VAL A 173 -3.06 -1.81 9.80
N ASN A 174 -3.49 -0.67 10.34
CA ASN A 174 -3.66 0.56 9.57
C ASN A 174 -4.57 0.40 8.32
N CYS A 175 -5.54 -0.52 8.38
CA CYS A 175 -6.44 -0.80 7.26
C CYS A 175 -7.70 0.07 7.28
N VAL A 176 -8.34 0.21 6.11
CA VAL A 176 -9.63 0.88 5.93
C VAL A 176 -10.68 -0.12 5.45
N PHE A 177 -11.85 -0.10 6.07
CA PHE A 177 -12.99 -0.93 5.70
C PHE A 177 -14.17 -0.04 5.30
N LYS A 178 -14.45 0.03 3.98
CA LYS A 178 -15.54 0.86 3.46
C LYS A 178 -16.93 0.22 3.57
N GLN A 179 -16.96 -1.09 3.78
CA GLN A 179 -18.17 -1.87 3.98
C GLN A 179 -18.98 -1.38 5.20
N LYS A 180 -20.30 -1.28 5.06
CA LYS A 180 -21.24 -0.95 6.14
C LYS A 180 -21.60 -2.16 7.02
N SER A 181 -20.79 -3.22 6.98
CA SER A 181 -21.13 -4.52 7.55
C SER A 181 -21.47 -4.44 9.06
N SER A 182 -22.47 -5.23 9.45
CA SER A 182 -22.76 -5.58 10.84
C SER A 182 -22.05 -6.90 11.18
N TRP A 183 -20.99 -6.84 11.98
CA TRP A 183 -20.35 -8.04 12.55
C TRP A 183 -20.67 -8.17 14.03
N ASN A 184 -20.50 -9.39 14.54
CA ASN A 184 -20.00 -9.58 15.89
C ASN A 184 -18.48 -9.70 15.79
N ASP A 185 -17.72 -8.75 16.33
CA ASP A 185 -16.29 -8.91 16.50
C ASP A 185 -16.01 -10.04 17.49
N ASN A 186 -15.06 -10.91 17.16
CA ASN A 186 -14.37 -11.67 18.18
C ASN A 186 -12.95 -11.11 18.29
N PRO A 187 -12.69 -10.20 19.25
CA PRO A 187 -11.39 -9.55 19.38
C PRO A 187 -10.25 -10.52 19.74
N ASN A 188 -10.59 -11.77 20.10
CA ASN A 188 -9.61 -12.84 20.34
C ASN A 188 -9.19 -13.57 19.05
N VAL A 189 -9.89 -13.31 17.94
CA VAL A 189 -9.74 -14.00 16.65
C VAL A 189 -9.24 -13.01 15.60
N ASP A 190 -9.95 -11.89 15.45
CA ASP A 190 -9.62 -10.82 14.51
C ASP A 190 -9.00 -9.65 15.28
N LYS A 191 -7.78 -9.26 14.90
CA LYS A 191 -7.08 -8.13 15.49
C LYS A 191 -7.05 -6.95 14.53
N PHE A 192 -7.78 -5.90 14.88
CA PHE A 192 -7.79 -4.63 14.19
C PHE A 192 -6.96 -3.63 14.98
N ILE A 193 -5.91 -3.11 14.36
CA ILE A 193 -4.96 -2.19 14.97
C ILE A 193 -4.89 -0.94 14.10
N ASN A 194 -5.26 0.21 14.65
CA ASN A 194 -5.31 1.49 13.92
C ASN A 194 -6.18 1.44 12.67
N CYS A 195 -7.24 0.65 12.65
CA CYS A 195 -8.14 0.53 11.52
C CYS A 195 -9.24 1.58 11.55
N ALA A 196 -9.71 1.99 10.37
CA ALA A 196 -10.89 2.81 10.23
C ALA A 196 -12.00 2.02 9.55
N PHE A 197 -13.22 2.16 10.05
CA PHE A 197 -14.40 1.46 9.57
C PHE A 197 -15.52 2.44 9.23
N HIS A 198 -16.18 2.22 8.09
CA HIS A 198 -17.44 2.89 7.81
C HIS A 198 -18.51 2.49 8.84
N SER A 199 -18.52 1.23 9.27
CA SER A 199 -19.46 0.75 10.29
C SER A 199 -19.20 1.40 11.65
N SER A 200 -20.27 1.74 12.37
CA SER A 200 -20.20 2.35 13.71
C SER A 200 -20.16 1.35 14.85
N THR A 201 -20.24 0.04 14.58
CA THR A 201 -20.45 -1.00 15.61
C THR A 201 -19.54 -2.21 15.46
N ILE A 202 -18.56 -2.19 14.56
CA ILE A 202 -17.88 -3.42 14.11
C ILE A 202 -16.82 -3.94 15.07
N THR A 203 -16.25 -3.10 15.94
CA THR A 203 -15.30 -3.58 16.95
C THR A 203 -15.28 -2.71 18.19
N THR A 204 -14.97 -3.33 19.33
CA THR A 204 -14.71 -2.65 20.61
C THR A 204 -13.21 -2.43 20.90
N GLN A 205 -12.32 -2.90 20.02
CA GLN A 205 -10.87 -2.76 20.19
C GLN A 205 -10.44 -1.29 20.14
N PRO A 206 -9.57 -0.84 21.08
CA PRO A 206 -9.15 0.55 21.17
C PRO A 206 -8.32 0.99 19.96
N TYR A 207 -8.20 2.30 19.76
CA TYR A 207 -7.41 2.93 18.69
C TYR A 207 -7.90 2.65 17.26
N ASN A 208 -9.09 2.06 17.12
CA ASN A 208 -9.82 1.98 15.86
C ASN A 208 -10.85 3.12 15.77
N LEU A 209 -11.10 3.60 14.54
CA LEU A 209 -12.12 4.62 14.27
C LEU A 209 -13.35 3.98 13.64
N LEU A 210 -14.50 4.15 14.29
CA LEU A 210 -15.79 3.67 13.82
C LEU A 210 -16.62 4.82 13.21
N GLY A 211 -17.50 4.51 12.26
CA GLY A 211 -18.35 5.51 11.61
C GLY A 211 -17.58 6.49 10.73
N ALA A 212 -16.41 6.09 10.22
CA ALA A 212 -15.56 6.93 9.39
C ALA A 212 -16.15 7.13 7.99
N THR A 213 -15.94 8.31 7.42
CA THR A 213 -16.19 8.58 6.00
C THR A 213 -14.89 8.76 5.25
N TYR A 214 -14.89 8.49 3.95
CA TYR A 214 -13.67 8.50 3.13
C TYR A 214 -13.86 9.31 1.86
N ASP A 215 -12.79 9.95 1.38
CA ASP A 215 -12.76 10.51 0.03
C ASP A 215 -12.31 9.49 -1.02
N TYR A 216 -12.17 9.94 -2.27
CA TYR A 216 -11.80 9.07 -3.40
C TYR A 216 -10.38 8.49 -3.32
N HIS A 217 -9.52 9.05 -2.45
CA HIS A 217 -8.18 8.53 -2.15
C HIS A 217 -8.17 7.64 -0.91
N ASN A 218 -9.33 7.32 -0.33
CA ASN A 218 -9.47 6.55 0.91
C ASN A 218 -8.98 7.28 2.16
N ARG A 219 -8.80 8.62 2.09
CA ARG A 219 -8.48 9.43 3.27
C ARG A 219 -9.73 9.60 4.11
N ILE A 220 -9.55 9.44 5.42
CA ILE A 220 -10.60 9.65 6.42
C ILE A 220 -10.98 11.14 6.44
N THR A 221 -12.26 11.43 6.22
CA THR A 221 -12.81 12.79 6.22
C THR A 221 -13.54 13.16 7.51
N THR A 222 -13.86 12.18 8.36
CA THR A 222 -14.28 12.40 9.75
C THR A 222 -13.10 12.88 10.61
N GLY A 223 -13.38 13.42 11.80
CA GLY A 223 -12.34 13.75 12.80
C GLY A 223 -11.71 12.51 13.45
N GLU A 224 -10.84 12.74 14.44
CA GLU A 224 -10.31 11.71 15.37
C GLU A 224 -9.45 10.57 14.76
N TRP A 225 -8.75 10.82 13.64
CA TRP A 225 -7.83 9.83 13.07
C TRP A 225 -6.35 10.22 13.12
N LYS A 226 -6.03 11.52 13.05
CA LYS A 226 -4.64 12.00 13.05
C LYS A 226 -4.02 11.84 14.42
N ASN A 227 -2.94 11.08 14.51
CA ASN A 227 -2.16 10.84 15.73
C ASN A 227 -3.00 10.26 16.88
N LYS A 228 -3.97 9.42 16.54
CA LYS A 228 -4.87 8.74 17.49
C LYS A 228 -4.66 7.23 17.57
N GLY A 229 -3.81 6.68 16.71
CA GLY A 229 -3.44 5.27 16.73
C GLY A 229 -2.37 4.94 17.78
N THR A 230 -2.04 3.67 17.87
CA THR A 230 -0.91 3.12 18.63
C THR A 230 0.30 2.86 17.72
N GLY A 231 1.52 2.94 18.26
CA GLY A 231 2.76 2.95 17.49
C GLY A 231 3.06 4.32 16.89
N GLU A 232 4.00 4.37 15.94
CA GLU A 232 4.56 5.62 15.41
C GLU A 232 4.42 5.72 13.89
N ASN A 233 4.22 6.95 13.40
CA ASN A 233 4.44 7.32 12.00
C ASN A 233 5.94 7.46 11.73
N LEU A 234 6.29 7.69 10.45
CA LEU A 234 7.68 7.87 10.02
C LEU A 234 8.38 9.08 10.64
N ASP A 235 7.62 10.09 11.09
CA ASP A 235 8.15 11.28 11.77
C ASP A 235 8.26 11.12 13.30
N GLY A 236 7.96 9.93 13.83
CA GLY A 236 7.96 9.64 15.26
C GLY A 236 6.71 10.11 16.02
N SER A 237 5.75 10.75 15.35
CA SER A 237 4.46 11.07 15.97
C SER A 237 3.62 9.80 16.17
N PRO A 238 2.63 9.79 17.10
CA PRO A 238 1.72 8.65 17.24
C PRO A 238 1.05 8.30 15.91
N ALA A 239 0.87 7.01 15.62
CA ALA A 239 0.37 6.56 14.34
C ALA A 239 -0.98 7.22 13.99
N HIS A 240 -1.17 7.60 12.73
CA HIS A 240 -2.51 7.90 12.25
C HIS A 240 -3.37 6.62 12.20
N ILE A 241 -4.69 6.75 12.31
CA ILE A 241 -5.63 5.66 12.03
C ILE A 241 -5.85 5.56 10.51
N GLY A 242 -5.95 4.32 10.01
CA GLY A 242 -6.15 4.00 8.60
C GLY A 242 -4.86 4.01 7.79
N VAL A 243 -5.01 4.00 6.46
CA VAL A 243 -3.92 3.71 5.51
C VAL A 243 -2.81 4.76 5.47
N TYR A 244 -3.04 5.95 6.03
CA TYR A 244 -2.05 7.03 6.11
C TYR A 244 -1.21 6.98 7.40
N GLY A 245 -1.36 5.95 8.23
CA GLY A 245 -0.61 5.82 9.48
C GLY A 245 0.40 4.68 9.48
N GLY A 246 1.35 4.78 10.41
CA GLY A 246 2.33 3.73 10.67
C GLY A 246 3.46 3.66 9.63
N LYS A 247 4.27 2.61 9.73
CA LYS A 247 5.48 2.41 8.90
C LYS A 247 5.22 2.28 7.39
N TYR A 248 4.01 1.86 7.01
CA TYR A 248 3.60 1.76 5.60
C TYR A 248 2.49 2.77 5.30
N ALA A 249 2.51 3.92 5.99
CA ALA A 249 1.64 5.04 5.68
C ALA A 249 1.70 5.33 4.18
N TRP A 250 0.52 5.31 3.56
CA TRP A 250 0.37 5.82 2.21
C TRP A 250 0.83 7.26 2.22
N GLU A 251 1.61 7.62 1.21
CA GLU A 251 2.07 8.99 1.12
C GLU A 251 0.83 9.89 1.05
N PHE A 252 0.86 11.03 1.74
CA PHE A 252 -0.15 12.04 1.44
C PHE A 252 0.06 12.49 0.00
N ASP A 253 -1.01 12.84 -0.69
CA ASP A 253 -1.00 13.64 -1.92
C ASP A 253 -0.50 15.08 -1.64
N ALA A 254 0.41 15.23 -0.67
CA ALA A 254 1.17 16.42 -0.42
C ALA A 254 2.30 16.40 -1.45
N ASN A 255 2.03 17.07 -2.55
CA ASN A 255 3.07 17.55 -3.44
C ASN A 255 4.21 18.14 -2.60
N ALA A 256 5.47 17.82 -2.91
CA ALA A 256 6.56 18.59 -2.37
C ALA A 256 6.37 20.03 -2.87
N GLN A 257 6.12 20.95 -1.95
CA GLN A 257 5.99 22.35 -2.28
C GLN A 257 7.38 22.98 -2.16
N ILE A 258 7.87 23.50 -3.28
CA ILE A 258 9.06 24.35 -3.30
C ILE A 258 8.59 25.77 -3.53
N SER A 259 8.87 26.66 -2.59
CA SER A 259 8.54 28.07 -2.70
C SER A 259 9.78 28.86 -3.12
N PHE A 260 9.66 29.68 -4.16
CA PHE A 260 10.66 30.67 -4.56
C PHE A 260 10.01 32.05 -4.56
N GLU A 261 10.42 32.91 -3.62
CA GLU A 261 9.86 34.26 -3.44
C GLU A 261 8.32 34.24 -3.36
N ASP A 262 7.64 34.51 -4.48
CA ASP A 262 6.18 34.58 -4.59
C ASP A 262 5.52 33.38 -5.30
N ASP A 263 6.32 32.46 -5.84
CA ASP A 263 5.82 31.29 -6.58
C ASP A 263 5.88 30.00 -5.76
N ILE A 264 4.76 29.26 -5.74
CA ILE A 264 4.66 27.94 -5.10
C ILE A 264 4.64 26.87 -6.19
N PHE A 265 5.70 26.08 -6.27
CA PHE A 265 5.79 24.94 -7.17
C PHE A 265 5.39 23.67 -6.45
N THR A 266 4.47 22.95 -7.07
CA THR A 266 3.84 21.77 -6.53
C THR A 266 4.42 20.57 -7.30
N ILE A 267 5.34 19.82 -6.68
CA ILE A 267 5.96 18.63 -7.27
C ILE A 267 5.18 17.40 -6.81
N PRO A 268 4.47 16.68 -7.69
CA PRO A 268 3.90 15.39 -7.36
C PRO A 268 5.02 14.42 -6.95
N ARG A 269 4.87 13.74 -5.81
CA ARG A 269 5.91 12.82 -5.29
C ARG A 269 6.20 11.65 -6.24
N ASP A 270 5.27 11.35 -7.14
CA ASP A 270 5.33 10.36 -8.21
C ASP A 270 6.16 10.80 -9.44
N THR A 271 6.90 11.90 -9.34
CA THR A 271 7.83 12.33 -10.40
C THR A 271 9.10 11.45 -10.39
N GLU A 272 9.17 10.46 -11.30
CA GLU A 272 10.36 9.62 -11.53
C GLU A 272 11.41 10.25 -12.47
N TYR A 273 11.14 11.45 -13.01
CA TYR A 273 12.00 12.14 -13.97
C TYR A 273 12.48 13.50 -13.46
N PRO A 274 13.67 13.98 -13.86
CA PRO A 274 14.08 15.36 -13.60
C PRO A 274 13.07 16.31 -14.24
N ILE A 275 12.51 17.23 -13.44
CA ILE A 275 11.65 18.29 -13.95
C ILE A 275 12.53 19.49 -14.32
N ASN A 276 12.55 19.84 -15.59
CA ASN A 276 13.26 21.02 -16.08
C ASN A 276 12.29 22.20 -16.15
N PHE A 277 12.61 23.30 -15.46
CA PHE A 277 11.88 24.56 -15.60
C PHE A 277 12.80 25.65 -16.16
N LYS A 278 12.27 26.45 -17.08
CA LYS A 278 12.95 27.61 -17.63
C LYS A 278 12.59 28.83 -16.78
N VAL A 279 13.56 29.40 -16.10
CA VAL A 279 13.37 30.67 -15.38
C VAL A 279 13.83 31.80 -16.30
N ASN A 280 13.01 32.83 -16.45
CA ASN A 280 13.42 34.01 -17.22
C ASN A 280 14.46 34.79 -16.40
N PRO A 281 15.61 35.17 -16.99
CA PRO A 281 16.63 35.92 -16.26
C PRO A 281 16.09 37.28 -15.80
N PRO A 282 16.53 37.79 -14.64
CA PRO A 282 16.20 39.14 -14.21
C PRO A 282 16.73 40.16 -15.23
N THR A 283 15.99 41.25 -15.41
CA THR A 283 16.23 42.26 -16.46
C THR A 283 17.51 43.09 -16.31
N SER A 284 18.33 42.85 -15.28
CA SER A 284 19.58 43.58 -15.09
C SER A 284 20.62 42.80 -14.27
N ASN A 285 21.85 42.80 -14.79
CA ASN A 285 23.10 42.25 -14.26
C ASN A 285 23.19 40.72 -14.19
N LEU A 286 23.82 40.14 -15.22
CA LEU A 286 24.21 38.74 -15.28
C LEU A 286 25.35 38.48 -14.26
N PRO A 287 25.18 37.58 -13.27
CA PRO A 287 26.28 37.12 -12.43
C PRO A 287 27.24 36.23 -13.24
N ALA A 288 28.47 36.06 -12.73
CA ALA A 288 29.48 35.18 -13.33
C ALA A 288 28.99 33.72 -13.47
N ALA A 289 29.46 33.05 -14.54
CA ALA A 289 29.09 31.67 -14.87
C ALA A 289 29.40 30.69 -13.73
N GLY A 290 28.48 29.75 -13.48
CA GLY A 290 28.61 28.72 -12.45
C GLY A 290 27.27 28.13 -11.99
N SER A 291 27.31 26.96 -11.36
CA SER A 291 26.17 26.36 -10.69
C SER A 291 26.10 26.86 -9.24
N THR A 292 24.90 27.16 -8.73
CA THR A 292 24.69 27.51 -7.32
C THR A 292 23.51 26.73 -6.78
N ILE A 293 23.71 26.00 -5.69
CA ILE A 293 22.61 25.36 -4.94
C ILE A 293 21.79 26.49 -4.32
N MET A 294 20.54 26.62 -4.76
CA MET A 294 19.63 27.68 -4.32
C MET A 294 18.93 27.30 -3.01
N THR A 295 18.56 26.02 -2.88
CA THR A 295 17.92 25.48 -1.68
C THR A 295 18.06 23.96 -1.66
N SER A 296 18.10 23.38 -0.47
CA SER A 296 17.99 21.93 -0.26
C SER A 296 16.96 21.64 0.82
N THR A 297 16.12 20.62 0.60
CA THR A 297 15.19 20.14 1.61
C THR A 297 15.23 18.63 1.70
N THR A 298 15.30 18.13 2.93
CA THR A 298 15.23 16.70 3.23
C THR A 298 13.76 16.35 3.44
N VAL A 299 13.21 15.49 2.60
CA VAL A 299 11.85 14.98 2.78
C VAL A 299 11.91 13.78 3.71
N GLY A 300 10.85 13.56 4.51
CA GLY A 300 10.79 12.56 5.60
C GLY A 300 11.03 11.09 5.23
N ASN A 301 11.42 10.77 4.00
CA ASN A 301 11.92 9.47 3.57
C ASN A 301 13.46 9.46 3.36
N GLY A 302 14.18 10.48 3.81
CA GLY A 302 15.63 10.59 3.68
C GLY A 302 16.13 11.08 2.31
N LYS A 303 15.24 11.31 1.34
CA LYS A 303 15.61 11.87 0.04
C LYS A 303 15.86 13.37 0.14
N ILE A 304 16.99 13.83 -0.40
CA ILE A 304 17.35 15.25 -0.48
C ILE A 304 16.92 15.77 -1.85
N PHE A 305 16.05 16.78 -1.85
CA PHE A 305 15.76 17.54 -3.04
C PHE A 305 16.67 18.76 -3.03
N SER A 306 17.54 18.87 -4.02
CA SER A 306 18.37 20.05 -4.23
C SER A 306 17.91 20.78 -5.50
N ALA A 307 17.64 22.07 -5.37
CA ALA A 307 17.42 22.94 -6.51
C ALA A 307 18.74 23.65 -6.81
N THR A 308 19.28 23.40 -8.00
CA THR A 308 20.54 24.00 -8.45
C THR A 308 20.24 24.95 -9.61
N LEU A 309 20.61 26.21 -9.48
CA LEU A 309 20.54 27.15 -10.60
C LEU A 309 21.81 27.02 -11.43
N ASP A 310 21.69 26.58 -12.68
CA ASP A 310 22.77 26.68 -13.65
C ASP A 310 22.74 28.07 -14.29
N LYS A 311 23.67 28.94 -13.86
CA LYS A 311 23.78 30.32 -14.34
C LYS A 311 24.40 30.40 -15.74
N THR A 312 24.86 29.28 -16.31
CA THR A 312 25.43 29.20 -17.67
C THR A 312 24.34 29.13 -18.73
N GLU A 313 23.25 28.42 -18.45
CA GLU A 313 22.09 28.31 -19.35
C GLU A 313 20.84 29.05 -18.84
N TRP A 314 20.90 29.65 -17.64
CA TRP A 314 19.76 30.27 -16.95
C TRP A 314 18.57 29.32 -16.81
N ASN A 315 18.87 28.05 -16.53
CA ASN A 315 17.87 27.04 -16.25
C ASN A 315 18.00 26.61 -14.79
N VAL A 316 16.87 26.47 -14.10
CA VAL A 316 16.87 25.82 -12.79
C VAL A 316 16.84 24.32 -13.04
N VAL A 317 17.91 23.66 -12.62
CA VAL A 317 18.03 22.21 -12.67
C VAL A 317 17.62 21.68 -11.30
N PHE A 318 16.49 21.00 -11.25
CA PHE A 318 16.12 20.22 -10.08
C PHE A 318 16.83 18.88 -10.18
N SER A 319 17.77 18.65 -9.28
CA SER A 319 18.46 17.37 -9.14
C SER A 319 17.88 16.63 -7.94
N LEU A 320 17.37 15.42 -8.18
CA LEU A 320 17.14 14.48 -7.10
C LEU A 320 18.47 13.78 -6.82
N GLU A 321 19.12 14.15 -5.71
CA GLU A 321 20.22 13.35 -5.18
C GLU A 321 19.63 12.36 -4.17
N VAL A 322 19.53 11.09 -4.60
CA VAL A 322 19.33 9.99 -3.66
C VAL A 322 20.71 9.67 -3.08
N ILE A 323 20.98 10.17 -1.87
CA ILE A 323 22.08 9.67 -1.03
C ILE A 323 21.56 8.45 -0.27
#